data_AF-A0A0F9IM36-F1
#
_entry.id   AF-A0A0F9IM36-F1
#
_cell.length_a   1.000
_cell.length_b   1.000
_cell.length_c   1.000
_cell.angle_alpha   90.00
_cell.angle_beta   90.00
_cell.angle_gamma   90.00
#
_symmetry.space_group_name_H-M   'P 1'
#
loop_
_entity.id
_entity.type
_entity.pdbx_description
1 polymer ?
#
loop_
_entity_poly.entity_id
_entity_poly.type
_entity_poly.pdbx_seq_one_letter_code
_entity_poly.pdbx_strand_id
1 'polypeptide(L)'
;MSKQRHAPSLVLERLARSRSEEPICVLGIDEVGTGALAGPIITGAVGFEDDENKLPIAVRDSKLLTHARRKELFKPIMDAALVTGIGAVTPEEIDKWG
;
A
#
# COMPACT_ATOMS: atom_id res chain seq x y z
N MET A 1 21.99 -14.88 11.01
CA MET A 1 22.11 -14.24 9.68
C MET A 1 21.15 -13.06 9.64
N SER A 2 21.64 -11.83 9.77
CA SER A 2 20.74 -10.66 9.78
C SER A 2 20.12 -10.49 8.39
N LYS A 3 18.80 -10.52 8.29
CA LYS A 3 18.10 -10.09 7.07
C LYS A 3 18.42 -8.60 6.90
N GLN A 4 19.26 -8.25 5.92
CA GLN A 4 19.40 -6.85 5.51
C GLN A 4 18.03 -6.38 5.02
N ARG A 5 17.35 -5.58 5.84
CA ARG A 5 16.11 -4.92 5.45
C ARG A 5 16.49 -3.77 4.53
N HIS A 6 16.21 -3.93 3.23
CA HIS A 6 16.36 -2.85 2.27
C HIS A 6 15.34 -1.76 2.64
N ALA A 7 15.79 -0.50 2.68
CA ALA A 7 14.88 0.62 2.85
C ALA A 7 13.86 0.62 1.70
N PRO A 8 12.59 1.01 1.95
CA PRO A 8 11.61 1.17 0.88
C PRO A 8 12.18 2.07 -0.22
N SER A 9 12.11 1.61 -1.47
CA SER A 9 12.66 2.31 -2.63
C SER A 9 11.83 1.98 -3.87
N LEU A 10 11.78 2.89 -4.85
CA LEU A 10 11.04 2.69 -6.10
C LEU A 10 11.79 1.85 -7.16
N VAL A 11 12.81 1.09 -6.75
CA VAL A 11 13.70 0.38 -7.69
C VAL A 11 12.94 -0.67 -8.50
N LEU A 12 12.04 -1.42 -7.87
CA LEU A 12 11.29 -2.49 -8.54
C LEU A 12 10.22 -1.92 -9.47
N GLU A 13 9.55 -0.87 -9.06
CA GLU A 13 8.52 -0.16 -9.80
C GLU A 13 9.12 0.46 -11.07
N ARG A 14 10.27 1.14 -10.94
CA ARG A 14 11.01 1.68 -12.08
C ARG A 14 11.55 0.59 -13.01
N LEU A 15 12.04 -0.52 -12.46
CA LEU A 15 12.51 -1.66 -13.27
C LEU A 15 11.38 -2.34 -14.03
N ALA A 16 10.20 -2.48 -13.42
CA ALA A 16 9.03 -3.02 -14.11
C ALA A 16 8.66 -2.12 -15.30
N ARG A 17 8.65 -0.80 -15.11
CA ARG A 17 8.32 0.17 -16.16
C ARG A 17 9.35 0.18 -17.29
N SER A 18 10.64 0.13 -16.98
CA SER A 18 11.69 0.15 -18.01
C SER A 18 11.75 -1.12 -18.88
N ARG A 19 11.07 -2.21 -18.47
CA ARG A 19 10.99 -3.47 -19.20
C ARG A 19 9.75 -3.60 -20.07
N SER A 20 8.86 -2.62 -20.06
CA SER A 20 7.62 -2.63 -20.84
C SER A 20 7.63 -1.51 -21.86
N GLU A 21 7.33 -1.85 -23.11
CA GLU A 21 7.09 -0.87 -24.18
C GLU A 21 5.72 -0.19 -24.03
N GLU A 22 4.77 -0.89 -23.37
CA GLU A 22 3.44 -0.38 -23.06
C GLU A 22 3.40 0.26 -21.66
N PRO A 23 2.54 1.28 -21.44
CA PRO A 23 2.33 1.85 -20.12
C PRO A 23 1.88 0.79 -19.10
N ILE A 24 2.56 0.69 -17.97
CA ILE A 24 2.16 -0.19 -16.87
C ILE A 24 1.75 0.61 -15.62
N CYS A 25 0.70 0.12 -14.96
CA CYS A 25 0.31 0.60 -13.64
C CYS A 25 0.89 -0.35 -12.59
N VAL A 26 1.70 0.19 -11.68
CA VAL A 26 2.25 -0.57 -10.54
C VAL A 26 1.42 -0.26 -9.30
N LEU A 27 0.92 -1.31 -8.65
CA LEU A 27 0.09 -1.20 -7.46
C LEU A 27 0.91 -1.57 -6.22
N GLY A 28 0.88 -0.69 -5.21
CA GLY A 28 1.29 -1.04 -3.85
C GLY A 28 0.13 -1.71 -3.12
N ILE A 29 0.40 -2.84 -2.45
CA ILE A 29 -0.60 -3.61 -1.72
C ILE A 29 -0.11 -3.79 -0.28
N ASP A 30 -1.00 -3.56 0.70
CA ASP A 30 -0.72 -3.78 2.12
C ASP A 30 -2.01 -4.18 2.85
N GLU A 31 -1.87 -4.96 3.93
CA GLU A 31 -2.98 -5.47 4.72
C GLU A 31 -2.96 -5.01 6.18
N VAL A 32 -4.14 -5.00 6.80
CA VAL A 32 -4.32 -4.75 8.22
C VAL A 32 -5.28 -5.77 8.83
N GLY A 33 -5.08 -6.08 10.11
CA GLY A 33 -5.96 -7.00 10.85
C GLY A 33 -5.45 -8.43 10.98
N THR A 34 -4.28 -8.77 10.40
CA THR A 34 -3.72 -10.14 10.43
C THR A 34 -3.39 -10.69 11.83
N GLY A 35 -3.23 -9.81 12.82
CA GLY A 35 -3.02 -10.19 14.23
C GLY A 35 -4.17 -9.79 15.16
N ALA A 36 -5.32 -9.36 14.61
CA ALA A 36 -6.47 -8.99 15.41
C ALA A 36 -7.21 -10.24 15.92
N LEU A 37 -7.68 -10.20 17.17
CA LEU A 37 -8.50 -11.29 17.74
C LEU A 37 -9.90 -11.36 17.09
N ALA A 38 -10.39 -10.24 16.57
CA ALA A 38 -11.72 -10.14 15.98
C ALA A 38 -11.72 -9.11 14.83
N GLY A 39 -12.63 -9.31 13.88
CA GLY A 39 -12.80 -8.48 12.71
C GLY A 39 -12.13 -9.06 11.45
N PRO A 40 -12.45 -8.51 10.27
CA PRO A 40 -11.88 -8.98 9.01
C PRO A 40 -10.43 -8.54 8.85
N ILE A 41 -9.71 -9.24 7.96
CA ILE A 41 -8.48 -8.71 7.37
C ILE A 41 -8.89 -7.80 6.21
N ILE A 42 -8.35 -6.59 6.18
CA ILE A 42 -8.58 -5.62 5.10
C ILE A 42 -7.28 -5.46 4.31
N THR A 43 -7.35 -5.65 2.99
CA THR A 43 -6.24 -5.40 2.06
C THR A 43 -6.56 -4.17 1.22
N GLY A 44 -5.64 -3.22 1.16
CA GLY A 44 -5.71 -2.07 0.26
C GLY A 44 -4.76 -2.22 -0.91
N ALA A 45 -5.17 -1.77 -2.09
CA ALA A 45 -4.31 -1.63 -3.26
C ALA A 45 -4.38 -0.18 -3.77
N VAL A 46 -3.24 0.42 -4.07
CA VAL A 46 -3.16 1.80 -4.60
C VAL A 46 -2.12 1.90 -5.72
N GLY A 47 -2.51 2.54 -6.81
CA GLY A 47 -1.64 2.90 -7.93
C GLY A 47 -1.44 4.40 -8.01
N PHE A 48 -0.20 4.83 -8.23
CA PHE A 48 0.16 6.23 -8.45
C PHE A 48 0.86 6.43 -9.80
N GLU A 49 0.83 7.67 -10.30
CA GLU A 49 1.69 8.09 -11.40
C GLU A 49 3.17 7.98 -11.00
N ASP A 50 4.05 7.80 -11.99
CA ASP A 50 5.51 7.84 -11.79
C ASP A 50 6.05 9.27 -11.73
N ASP A 51 5.42 10.09 -10.88
CA ASP A 51 5.84 11.46 -10.61
C ASP A 51 5.94 11.67 -9.10
N GLU A 52 7.17 11.66 -8.59
CA GLU A 52 7.45 11.82 -7.17
C GLU A 52 6.94 13.16 -6.63
N ASN A 53 6.75 14.18 -7.48
CA ASN A 53 6.23 15.48 -7.06
C ASN A 53 4.72 15.44 -6.81
N LYS A 54 4.01 14.44 -7.36
CA LYS A 54 2.57 14.24 -7.17
C LYS A 54 2.26 13.30 -6.00
N LEU A 55 3.27 12.62 -5.46
CA LEU A 55 3.10 11.76 -4.30
C LEU A 55 3.02 12.60 -3.01
N PRO A 56 2.06 12.34 -2.11
CA PRO A 56 2.02 13.01 -0.81
C PRO A 56 3.32 12.76 -0.03
N ILE A 57 4.09 13.83 0.21
CA ILE A 57 5.32 13.80 1.02
C ILE A 57 4.92 13.49 2.48
N ALA A 58 4.97 12.22 2.90
CA ALA A 58 5.01 11.74 4.30
C ALA A 58 4.62 10.25 4.46
N VAL A 59 4.26 9.52 3.40
CA VAL A 59 3.72 8.14 3.53
C VAL A 59 4.79 7.07 3.76
N ARG A 60 6.02 7.45 4.15
CA ARG A 60 7.14 6.48 4.24
C ARG A 60 7.11 5.59 5.48
N ASP A 61 6.43 5.99 6.55
CA ASP A 61 6.32 5.16 7.75
C ASP A 61 5.00 5.41 8.49
N SER A 62 3.91 4.85 7.94
CA SER A 62 2.56 4.99 8.50
C SER A 62 2.45 4.52 9.95
N LYS A 63 3.37 3.66 10.41
CA LYS A 63 3.47 3.14 11.78
C LYS A 63 4.02 4.17 12.77
N LEU A 64 4.70 5.22 12.29
CA LEU A 64 5.13 6.36 13.08
C LEU A 64 4.11 7.50 13.10
N LEU A 65 3.01 7.38 12.34
CA LEU A 65 1.99 8.41 12.26
C LEU A 65 0.91 8.23 13.33
N THR A 66 0.49 9.34 13.93
CA THR A 66 -0.67 9.35 14.82
C THR A 66 -1.97 9.07 14.04
N HIS A 67 -3.01 8.65 14.74
CA HIS A 67 -4.34 8.45 14.12
C HIS A 67 -4.86 9.71 13.43
N ALA A 68 -4.69 10.88 14.06
CA ALA A 68 -5.07 12.17 13.48
C ALA A 68 -4.30 12.43 12.18
N ARG A 69 -2.97 12.21 12.17
CA ARG A 69 -2.15 12.42 10.97
C ARG A 69 -2.51 11.47 9.84
N ARG A 70 -2.86 10.21 10.13
CA ARG A 70 -3.36 9.26 9.13
C ARG A 70 -4.67 9.73 8.49
N LYS A 71 -5.61 10.28 9.29
CA LYS A 71 -6.86 10.85 8.77
C LYS A 71 -6.61 12.05 7.85
N GLU A 72 -5.69 12.94 8.23
CA GLU A 72 -5.33 14.11 7.41
C GLU A 72 -4.72 13.71 6.06
N LEU A 73 -3.91 12.65 6.04
CA LEU A 73 -3.25 12.17 4.83
C LEU A 73 -4.18 11.36 3.91
N PHE A 74 -5.28 10.82 4.42
CA PHE A 74 -6.20 9.99 3.64
C PHE A 74 -6.68 10.72 2.38
N LYS A 75 -7.23 11.93 2.52
CA LYS A 75 -7.78 12.68 1.38
C LYS A 75 -6.73 13.02 0.32
N PRO A 76 -5.54 13.59 0.67
CA PRO A 76 -4.46 13.80 -0.30
C PRO A 76 -3.98 12.52 -1.01
N ILE A 77 -3.90 11.39 -0.30
CA ILE A 77 -3.50 10.10 -0.88
C ILE A 77 -4.55 9.64 -1.91
N MET A 78 -5.83 9.71 -1.55
CA MET A 78 -6.92 9.32 -2.44
C MET A 78 -7.01 10.22 -3.67
N ASP A 79 -6.76 11.53 -3.51
CA ASP A 79 -6.80 12.48 -4.61
C ASP A 79 -5.59 12.34 -5.57
N ALA A 80 -4.44 11.88 -5.06
CA ALA A 80 -3.25 11.60 -5.87
C ALA A 80 -3.26 10.21 -6.53
N ALA A 81 -4.10 9.28 -6.05
CA ALA A 81 -4.15 7.92 -6.56
C ALA A 81 -4.83 7.87 -7.94
N LEU A 82 -4.22 7.13 -8.88
CA LEU A 82 -4.82 6.81 -10.18
C LEU A 82 -5.95 5.80 -10.03
N VAL A 83 -5.73 4.82 -9.16
CA VAL A 83 -6.65 3.72 -8.90
C VAL A 83 -6.47 3.24 -7.48
N THR A 84 -7.58 2.87 -6.84
CA THR A 84 -7.60 2.26 -5.52
C THR A 84 -8.57 1.10 -5.48
N GLY A 85 -8.25 0.09 -4.67
CA GLY A 85 -9.13 -1.03 -4.38
C GLY A 85 -9.04 -1.44 -2.91
N ILE A 86 -10.13 -1.99 -2.38
CA ILE A 86 -10.17 -2.56 -1.03
C ILE A 86 -10.78 -3.95 -1.14
N GLY A 87 -10.10 -4.93 -0.55
CA GLY A 87 -10.61 -6.28 -0.31
C GLY A 87 -10.79 -6.50 1.19
N ALA A 88 -11.82 -7.25 1.55
CA ALA A 88 -12.07 -7.68 2.92
C ALA A 88 -12.21 -9.20 2.94
N VAL A 89 -11.59 -9.84 3.93
CA VAL A 89 -11.73 -11.28 4.18
C VAL A 89 -12.30 -11.45 5.57
N THR A 90 -13.44 -12.13 5.69
CA THR A 90 -14.12 -12.32 6.98
C THR A 90 -13.42 -13.37 7.84
N PRO A 91 -13.62 -13.39 9.17
CA PRO A 91 -13.12 -14.46 10.02
C PRO A 91 -13.56 -15.85 9.55
N GLU A 92 -14.78 -16.01 9.06
CA GLU A 92 -15.28 -17.29 8.53
C GLU A 92 -14.55 -17.72 7.25
N GLU A 93 -14.14 -16.76 6.42
CA GLU A 93 -13.28 -17.04 5.26
C GLU A 93 -11.86 -17.41 5.72
N ILE A 94 -11.30 -16.72 6.71
CA ILE A 94 -9.98 -17.06 7.27
C ILE A 94 -10.00 -18.48 7.85
N ASP A 95 -10.99 -18.79 8.71
CA ASP A 95 -11.16 -20.11 9.30
C ASP A 95 -11.33 -21.22 8.24
N LYS A 96 -11.94 -20.89 7.10
CA LYS A 96 -12.16 -21.83 6.00
C LYS A 96 -10.93 -22.07 5.13
N TRP A 97 -10.10 -21.05 4.90
CA TRP A 97 -9.03 -21.08 3.87
C TRP A 97 -7.60 -21.01 4.44
N GLY A 98 -7.40 -20.50 5.66
CA GLY A 98 -6.10 -20.38 6.32
C GLY A 98 -5.49 -18.98 6.20
#